data_AF-A0A5N6X418-F1
#
_entry.id   AF-A0A5N6X418-F1
#
_cell.length_a   1.000
_cell.length_b   1.000
_cell.length_c   1.000
_cell.angle_alpha   90.00
_cell.angle_beta   90.00
_cell.angle_gamma   90.00
#
_symmetry.space_group_name_H-M   'P 1'
#
loop_
_entity.id
_entity.type
_entity.pdbx_description
1 polymer ?
#
loop_
_entity_poly.entity_id
_entity_poly.type
_entity_poly.pdbx_seq_one_letter_code
_entity_poly.pdbx_strand_id
1 'polypeptide(L)'
;MKFAYVQIFVRQDGILYSGKWTNRLDSPRTLNKLQEVKQIPTEDRGPKVHPTWSAVYVKTPSLHAYIDGNLEKQITREVETCQILRKNPHPNIATYYGYQETHARASGLCFKRYASTLLEAVNPRRLGKVAFLSSARERVKENMKSRLEGILAAIEHLHSYGLVHNDINPVNIMLDEDGTLILIDFDSCRYIGSPCPIPKRKEPATGTTLRLIFRRRKTTLTLSKIYKSG
;
A
#
# COMPACT_ATOMS: atom_id res chain seq x y z
N MET A 1 -39.15 15.31 27.14
CA MET A 1 -37.82 14.65 27.10
C MET A 1 -36.84 15.43 27.98
N LYS A 2 -36.33 14.82 29.06
CA LYS A 2 -35.24 15.42 29.85
C LYS A 2 -33.90 15.04 29.20
N PHE A 3 -32.99 16.01 29.11
CA PHE A 3 -31.64 15.75 28.66
C PHE A 3 -30.86 14.96 29.71
N ALA A 4 -30.09 13.96 29.27
CA ALA A 4 -29.13 13.30 30.15
C ALA A 4 -27.73 13.92 29.99
N TYR A 5 -27.11 13.78 28.81
CA TYR A 5 -25.77 14.28 28.51
C TYR A 5 -25.48 14.22 26.99
N VAL A 6 -24.42 14.92 26.57
CA VAL A 6 -23.76 14.74 25.26
C VAL A 6 -22.60 13.77 25.45
N GLN A 7 -22.55 12.72 24.64
CA GLN A 7 -21.34 11.91 24.52
C GLN A 7 -20.37 12.64 23.60
N ILE A 8 -19.19 12.95 24.12
CA ILE A 8 -18.10 13.61 23.38
C ILE A 8 -17.03 12.57 23.10
N PHE A 9 -16.55 12.56 21.85
CA PHE A 9 -15.38 11.80 21.45
C PHE A 9 -14.23 12.77 21.18
N VAL A 10 -13.08 12.48 21.76
CA VAL A 10 -11.88 13.31 21.65
C VAL A 10 -10.73 12.45 21.18
N ARG A 11 -10.02 12.88 20.14
CA ARG A 11 -8.78 12.24 19.71
C ARG A 11 -7.59 13.10 20.13
N GLN A 12 -6.72 12.55 20.97
CA GLN A 12 -5.54 13.22 21.49
C GLN A 12 -4.34 12.27 21.37
N ASP A 13 -3.24 12.76 20.78
CA ASP A 13 -2.00 11.99 20.58
C ASP A 13 -2.20 10.61 19.92
N GLY A 14 -3.18 10.53 19.00
CA GLY A 14 -3.52 9.30 18.28
C GLY A 14 -4.52 8.39 19.01
N ILE A 15 -4.74 8.61 20.31
CA ILE A 15 -5.65 7.83 21.16
C ILE A 15 -7.07 8.44 21.10
N LEU A 16 -8.09 7.59 20.99
CA LEU A 16 -9.49 7.98 21.02
C LEU A 16 -10.06 7.83 22.43
N TYR A 17 -10.73 8.86 22.93
CA TYR A 17 -11.41 8.88 24.21
C TYR A 17 -12.89 9.17 24.02
N SER A 18 -13.71 8.70 24.95
CA SER A 18 -15.11 9.05 25.05
C SER A 18 -15.44 9.50 26.46
N GLY A 19 -16.20 10.57 26.61
CA GLY A 19 -16.69 11.03 27.90
C GLY A 19 -18.05 11.71 27.77
N LYS A 20 -18.71 11.89 28.90
CA LYS A 20 -20.01 12.55 29.02
C LYS A 20 -19.84 14.04 29.31
N TRP A 21 -20.73 14.84 28.76
CA TRP A 21 -20.76 16.28 28.92
C TRP A 21 -22.18 16.78 29.13
N THR A 22 -22.44 17.48 30.22
CA THR A 22 -23.80 17.87 30.63
C THR A 22 -24.19 19.28 30.18
N ASN A 23 -23.26 20.07 29.62
CA ASN A 23 -23.56 21.39 29.10
C ASN A 23 -23.87 21.33 27.60
N ARG A 24 -25.10 21.69 27.22
CA ARG A 24 -25.53 21.69 25.80
C ARG A 24 -25.03 22.88 25.00
N LEU A 25 -24.78 24.00 25.66
CA LEU A 25 -24.50 25.30 25.04
C LEU A 25 -23.01 25.52 24.80
N ASP A 26 -22.15 24.89 25.60
CA ASP A 26 -20.70 25.00 25.48
C ASP A 26 -20.04 23.67 25.12
N SER A 27 -18.87 23.73 24.48
CA SER A 27 -18.05 22.56 24.17
C SER A 27 -16.89 22.46 25.17
N PRO A 28 -16.57 21.25 25.67
CA PRO A 28 -15.44 21.09 26.55
C PRO A 28 -14.14 21.40 25.79
N ARG A 29 -13.32 22.31 26.34
CA ARG A 29 -12.04 22.73 25.74
C ARG A 29 -10.89 21.75 26.00
N THR A 30 -11.05 20.86 26.98
CA THR A 30 -10.00 19.94 27.45
C THR A 30 -10.62 18.62 27.91
N LEU A 31 -9.92 17.51 27.70
CA LEU A 31 -10.34 16.15 28.09
C LEU A 31 -10.73 16.05 29.58
N ASN A 32 -10.00 16.75 30.47
CA ASN A 32 -10.19 16.72 31.92
C ASN A 32 -11.56 17.26 32.39
N LYS A 33 -12.30 17.97 31.52
CA LYS A 33 -13.62 18.50 31.85
C LYS A 33 -14.75 17.49 31.58
N LEU A 34 -14.46 16.41 30.86
CA LEU A 34 -15.43 15.37 30.58
C LEU A 34 -15.63 14.47 31.80
N GLN A 35 -16.87 14.05 32.02
CA GLN A 35 -17.22 13.04 33.02
C GLN A 35 -17.09 11.64 32.41
N GLU A 36 -16.80 10.63 33.24
CA GLU A 36 -16.71 9.22 32.80
C GLU A 36 -15.81 9.02 31.56
N VAL A 37 -14.64 9.65 31.56
CA VAL A 37 -13.69 9.51 30.45
C VAL A 37 -13.20 8.06 30.38
N LYS A 38 -13.40 7.44 29.23
CA LYS A 38 -12.92 6.09 28.91
C LYS A 38 -12.07 6.16 27.65
N GLN A 39 -10.90 5.54 27.70
CA GLN A 39 -10.12 5.29 26.50
C GLN A 39 -10.85 4.26 25.63
N ILE A 40 -10.97 4.57 24.35
CA ILE A 40 -11.48 3.66 23.33
C ILE A 40 -10.24 3.00 22.72
N PRO A 41 -9.93 1.73 23.04
CA PRO A 41 -8.91 1.01 22.30
C PRO A 41 -9.35 0.97 20.84
N THR A 42 -8.53 1.45 19.92
CA THR A 42 -8.81 1.47 18.47
C THR A 42 -7.89 0.53 17.69
N GLU A 43 -6.95 -0.09 18.40
CA GLU A 43 -6.11 -1.17 17.89
C GLU A 43 -6.92 -2.46 17.90
N ASP A 44 -6.72 -3.27 16.87
CA ASP A 44 -7.35 -4.59 16.67
C ASP A 44 -8.88 -4.60 16.77
N ARG A 45 -9.51 -3.43 16.64
CA ARG A 45 -10.96 -3.29 16.51
C ARG A 45 -11.38 -3.44 15.07
N GLY A 46 -11.93 -4.61 14.77
CA GLY A 46 -12.60 -4.93 13.52
C GLY A 46 -13.13 -6.36 13.57
N PRO A 47 -14.04 -6.75 12.67
CA PRO A 47 -14.36 -8.15 12.48
C PRO A 47 -13.07 -8.91 12.09
N LYS A 48 -12.98 -10.18 12.50
CA LYS A 48 -11.96 -11.08 11.96
C LYS A 48 -12.12 -11.13 10.43
N VAL A 49 -11.01 -11.10 9.72
CA VAL A 49 -11.01 -11.13 8.25
C VAL A 49 -11.73 -12.39 7.79
N HIS A 50 -12.71 -12.22 6.89
CA HIS A 50 -13.39 -13.33 6.26
C HIS A 50 -12.58 -13.83 5.04
N PRO A 51 -12.50 -15.14 4.77
CA PRO A 51 -11.69 -15.67 3.65
C PRO A 51 -12.07 -15.13 2.27
N THR A 52 -13.33 -14.71 2.08
CA THR A 52 -13.80 -14.14 0.81
C THR A 52 -13.42 -12.67 0.61
N TRP A 53 -12.88 -12.01 1.65
CA TRP A 53 -12.51 -10.60 1.55
C TRP A 53 -11.15 -10.46 0.90
N SER A 54 -11.11 -9.72 -0.21
CA SER A 54 -9.86 -9.36 -0.84
C SER A 54 -9.25 -8.15 -0.14
N ALA A 55 -8.06 -8.34 0.42
CA ALA A 55 -7.29 -7.23 0.95
C ALA A 55 -6.74 -6.38 -0.22
N VAL A 56 -6.86 -5.06 -0.07
CA VAL A 56 -6.33 -4.08 -1.03
C VAL A 56 -5.00 -3.55 -0.53
N TYR A 57 -4.02 -3.52 -1.42
CA TYR A 57 -2.76 -2.83 -1.21
C TYR A 57 -2.84 -1.42 -1.81
N VAL A 58 -2.51 -0.40 -1.03
CA VAL A 58 -2.43 1.00 -1.50
C VAL A 58 -0.96 1.40 -1.65
N LYS A 59 -0.49 1.49 -2.88
CA LYS A 59 0.82 2.04 -3.23
C LYS A 59 0.76 3.56 -3.12
N THR A 60 1.68 4.16 -2.38
CA THR A 60 1.78 5.63 -2.26
C THR A 60 3.18 6.08 -2.67
N PRO A 61 3.35 7.31 -3.18
CA PRO A 61 4.66 7.81 -3.55
C PRO A 61 5.64 7.79 -2.36
N SER A 62 6.90 7.44 -2.63
CA SER A 62 7.95 7.52 -1.61
C SER A 62 8.18 8.98 -1.19
N LEU A 63 8.67 9.20 0.03
CA LEU A 63 9.00 10.56 0.50
C LEU A 63 9.97 11.30 -0.44
N HIS A 64 10.95 10.58 -1.00
CA HIS A 64 11.90 11.15 -1.97
C HIS A 64 11.22 11.61 -3.26
N ALA A 65 10.13 10.97 -3.67
CA ALA A 65 9.41 11.36 -4.88
C ALA A 65 8.73 12.73 -4.75
N TYR A 66 8.45 13.21 -3.52
CA TYR A 66 7.93 14.56 -3.30
C TYR A 66 8.99 15.66 -3.43
N ILE A 67 10.27 15.31 -3.41
CA ILE A 67 11.38 16.24 -3.61
C ILE A 67 11.65 16.40 -5.11
N ASP A 68 11.37 15.37 -5.91
CA ASP A 68 11.47 15.40 -7.36
C ASP A 68 10.30 16.19 -7.98
N GLY A 69 10.61 17.26 -8.74
CA GLY A 69 9.61 18.09 -9.42
C GLY A 69 8.81 17.35 -10.51
N ASN A 70 9.15 16.09 -10.80
CA ASN A 70 8.48 15.28 -11.82
C ASN A 70 7.42 14.30 -11.29
N LEU A 71 7.06 14.40 -10.00
CA LEU A 71 6.12 13.48 -9.33
C LEU A 71 4.81 13.31 -10.09
N GLU A 72 4.17 14.41 -10.47
CA GLU A 72 2.85 14.37 -11.13
C GLU A 72 2.92 13.61 -12.45
N LYS A 73 3.94 13.86 -13.29
CA LYS A 73 4.10 13.12 -14.54
C LYS A 73 4.46 11.66 -14.32
N GLN A 74 5.17 11.32 -13.23
CA GLN A 74 5.43 9.92 -12.86
C GLN A 74 4.12 9.20 -12.50
N ILE A 75 3.32 9.79 -11.61
CA ILE A 75 2.02 9.23 -11.20
C ILE A 75 1.07 9.11 -12.39
N THR A 76 0.95 10.15 -13.23
CA THR A 76 0.08 10.12 -14.40
C THR A 76 0.43 8.97 -15.35
N ARG A 77 1.72 8.78 -15.66
CA ARG A 77 2.18 7.68 -16.52
C ARG A 77 1.90 6.30 -15.94
N GLU A 78 2.12 6.14 -14.63
CA GLU A 78 1.83 4.89 -13.96
C GLU A 78 0.32 4.60 -13.98
N VAL A 79 -0.51 5.60 -13.68
CA VAL A 79 -1.98 5.48 -13.76
C VAL A 79 -2.42 5.07 -15.16
N GLU A 80 -1.94 5.76 -16.20
CA GLU A 80 -2.28 5.45 -17.60
C GLU A 80 -1.92 4.00 -17.97
N THR A 81 -0.72 3.56 -17.59
CA THR A 81 -0.27 2.17 -17.77
C THR A 81 -1.22 1.20 -17.05
N CYS A 82 -1.52 1.46 -15.78
CA CYS A 82 -2.42 0.61 -15.00
C CYS A 82 -3.85 0.59 -15.55
N GLN A 83 -4.33 1.67 -16.16
CA GLN A 83 -5.65 1.70 -16.81
C GLN A 83 -5.70 0.80 -18.04
N ILE A 84 -4.64 0.77 -18.86
CA ILE A 84 -4.53 -0.14 -20.01
C ILE A 84 -4.58 -1.59 -19.54
N LEU A 85 -3.80 -1.92 -18.52
CA LEU A 85 -3.71 -3.27 -17.95
C LEU A 85 -5.00 -3.70 -17.24
N ARG A 86 -5.73 -2.76 -16.65
CA ARG A 86 -7.04 -3.04 -16.05
C ARG A 86 -8.09 -3.43 -17.10
N LYS A 87 -8.07 -2.78 -18.27
CA LYS A 87 -8.98 -3.12 -19.37
C LYS A 87 -8.63 -4.48 -19.99
N ASN A 88 -7.38 -4.89 -19.89
CA ASN A 88 -6.85 -6.12 -20.48
C ASN A 88 -6.08 -6.94 -19.42
N PRO A 89 -6.79 -7.58 -18.48
CA PRO A 89 -6.15 -8.29 -17.37
C PRO A 89 -5.36 -9.50 -17.85
N HIS A 90 -4.27 -9.81 -17.15
CA HIS A 90 -3.44 -10.99 -17.38
C HIS A 90 -3.17 -11.70 -16.04
N PRO A 91 -3.19 -13.05 -15.97
CA PRO A 91 -3.05 -13.79 -14.72
C PRO A 91 -1.74 -13.52 -13.96
N ASN A 92 -0.66 -13.20 -14.68
CA ASN A 92 0.66 -12.91 -14.11
C ASN A 92 0.99 -11.41 -14.03
N ILE A 93 -0.01 -10.52 -14.09
CA ILE A 93 0.14 -9.06 -13.92
C ILE A 93 -0.70 -8.60 -12.72
N ALA A 94 -0.16 -7.65 -11.95
CA ALA A 94 -0.84 -7.10 -10.78
C ALA A 94 -2.27 -6.62 -11.09
N THR A 95 -3.25 -7.08 -10.32
CA THR A 95 -4.63 -6.63 -10.46
C THR A 95 -4.78 -5.22 -9.91
N TYR A 96 -5.07 -4.26 -10.79
CA TYR A 96 -5.28 -2.86 -10.45
C TYR A 96 -6.78 -2.55 -10.25
N TYR A 97 -7.13 -1.97 -9.09
CA TYR A 97 -8.51 -1.62 -8.72
C TYR A 97 -8.85 -0.14 -8.93
N GLY A 98 -7.87 0.74 -9.12
CA GLY A 98 -8.08 2.19 -9.29
C GLY A 98 -7.14 3.01 -8.41
N TYR A 99 -7.43 4.30 -8.25
CA TYR A 99 -6.64 5.21 -7.43
C TYR A 99 -7.43 5.70 -6.22
N GLN A 100 -6.71 6.12 -5.18
CA GLN A 100 -7.25 6.84 -4.04
C GLN A 100 -7.14 8.35 -4.29
N GLU A 101 -8.27 9.05 -4.21
CA GLU A 101 -8.31 10.50 -4.30
C GLU A 101 -8.13 11.16 -2.93
N THR A 102 -7.35 12.24 -2.86
CA THR A 102 -7.35 13.17 -1.72
C THR A 102 -7.17 14.58 -2.28
N HIS A 103 -8.09 15.49 -1.93
CA HIS A 103 -8.09 16.87 -2.44
C HIS A 103 -7.98 16.97 -3.97
N ALA A 104 -8.82 16.22 -4.71
CA ALA A 104 -8.81 16.17 -6.17
C ALA A 104 -7.47 15.72 -6.80
N ARG A 105 -6.62 15.02 -6.05
CA ARG A 105 -5.34 14.47 -6.53
C ARG A 105 -5.25 12.98 -6.27
N ALA A 106 -4.65 12.26 -7.21
CA ALA A 106 -4.30 10.85 -7.01
C ALA A 106 -3.22 10.74 -5.91
N SER A 107 -3.61 10.20 -4.76
CA SER A 107 -2.79 10.09 -3.55
C SER A 107 -2.22 8.69 -3.34
N GLY A 108 -2.76 7.70 -4.04
CA GLY A 108 -2.30 6.31 -4.02
C GLY A 108 -2.96 5.47 -5.11
N LEU A 109 -2.38 4.32 -5.39
CA LEU A 109 -2.87 3.34 -6.36
C LEU A 109 -3.26 2.06 -5.64
N CYS A 110 -4.44 1.54 -5.94
CA CYS A 110 -5.05 0.40 -5.28
C CYS A 110 -4.84 -0.86 -6.11
N PHE A 111 -4.22 -1.87 -5.52
CA PHE A 111 -3.95 -3.17 -6.13
C PHE A 111 -4.47 -4.31 -5.26
N LYS A 112 -4.60 -5.51 -5.83
CA LYS A 112 -4.69 -6.74 -5.04
C LYS A 112 -3.46 -6.86 -4.13
N ARG A 113 -3.67 -7.32 -2.89
CA ARG A 113 -2.57 -7.67 -1.98
C ARG A 113 -2.05 -9.07 -2.31
N TYR A 114 -0.74 -9.20 -2.43
CA TYR A 114 -0.03 -10.47 -2.64
C TYR A 114 0.83 -10.81 -1.41
N ALA A 115 1.32 -12.05 -1.33
CA ALA A 115 1.92 -12.61 -0.11
C ALA A 115 3.35 -12.10 0.17
N SER A 116 4.26 -12.20 -0.79
CA SER A 116 5.67 -11.79 -0.64
C SER A 116 6.34 -11.55 -1.99
N THR A 117 7.52 -10.93 -2.00
CA THR A 117 8.32 -10.78 -3.23
C THR A 117 9.09 -12.07 -3.55
N LEU A 118 9.42 -12.26 -4.83
CA LEU A 118 10.28 -13.36 -5.28
C LEU A 118 11.65 -13.28 -4.60
N LEU A 119 12.20 -12.07 -4.39
CA LEU A 119 13.45 -11.87 -3.66
C LEU A 119 13.37 -12.43 -2.23
N GLU A 120 12.28 -12.17 -1.50
CA GLU A 120 12.11 -12.68 -0.13
C GLU A 120 12.00 -14.21 -0.11
N ALA A 121 11.33 -14.80 -1.10
CA ALA A 121 11.24 -16.26 -1.22
C ALA A 121 12.60 -16.91 -1.51
N VAL A 122 13.39 -16.35 -2.42
CA VAL A 122 14.68 -16.93 -2.84
C VAL A 122 15.86 -16.48 -1.97
N ASN A 123 15.75 -15.37 -1.23
CA ASN A 123 16.78 -14.84 -0.34
C ASN A 123 16.20 -14.30 1.00
N PRO A 124 15.56 -15.16 1.82
CA PRO A 124 14.95 -14.76 3.09
C PRO A 124 15.96 -14.20 4.10
N ARG A 125 17.24 -14.57 3.99
CA ARG A 125 18.32 -14.07 4.85
C ARG A 125 18.92 -12.75 4.35
N ARG A 126 18.43 -12.19 3.24
CA ARG A 126 18.91 -10.95 2.62
C ARG A 126 20.44 -10.94 2.45
N LEU A 127 20.99 -12.08 2.05
CA LEU A 127 22.42 -12.25 1.85
C LEU A 127 22.88 -11.32 0.72
N GLY A 128 24.03 -10.67 0.92
CA GLY A 128 24.72 -9.95 -0.15
C GLY A 128 25.15 -10.90 -1.27
N LYS A 129 25.50 -10.36 -2.44
CA LYS A 129 25.76 -11.14 -3.66
C LYS A 129 26.72 -12.32 -3.46
N VAL A 130 27.86 -12.09 -2.80
CA VAL A 130 28.88 -13.13 -2.56
C VAL A 130 28.34 -14.23 -1.66
N ALA A 131 27.82 -13.87 -0.49
CA ALA A 131 27.25 -14.83 0.46
C ALA A 131 26.05 -15.61 -0.13
N PHE A 132 25.24 -14.95 -0.98
CA PHE A 132 24.16 -15.60 -1.70
C PHE A 132 24.68 -16.65 -2.69
N LEU A 133 25.69 -16.31 -3.50
CA LEU A 133 26.31 -17.22 -4.47
C LEU A 133 27.12 -18.35 -3.83
N SER A 134 27.62 -18.16 -2.62
CA SER A 134 28.34 -19.22 -1.88
C SER A 134 27.41 -20.07 -1.01
N SER A 135 26.14 -19.68 -0.85
CA SER A 135 25.19 -20.50 -0.11
C SER A 135 24.85 -21.77 -0.92
N ALA A 136 25.12 -22.94 -0.34
CA ALA A 136 24.80 -24.27 -0.88
C ALA A 136 23.29 -24.61 -0.80
N ARG A 137 22.43 -23.60 -0.60
CA ARG A 137 20.98 -23.75 -0.54
C ARG A 137 20.41 -24.05 -1.92
N GLU A 138 19.31 -24.78 -1.94
CA GLU A 138 18.42 -24.77 -3.08
C GLU A 138 17.88 -23.34 -3.27
N ARG A 139 18.21 -22.72 -4.41
CA ARG A 139 17.91 -21.29 -4.65
C ARG A 139 16.52 -21.07 -5.22
N VAL A 140 16.06 -22.02 -6.02
CA VAL A 140 14.82 -21.98 -6.78
C VAL A 140 14.24 -23.38 -6.69
N LYS A 141 13.00 -23.49 -6.21
CA LYS A 141 12.24 -24.73 -6.23
C LYS A 141 11.74 -24.98 -7.66
N GLU A 142 11.60 -26.24 -8.06
CA GLU A 142 11.16 -26.58 -9.43
C GLU A 142 9.80 -25.94 -9.78
N ASN A 143 8.89 -25.86 -8.80
CA ASN A 143 7.59 -25.20 -8.96
C ASN A 143 7.66 -23.69 -9.23
N MET A 144 8.76 -23.02 -8.86
CA MET A 144 8.96 -21.60 -9.17
C MET A 144 9.52 -21.44 -10.58
N LYS A 145 10.38 -22.37 -11.00
CA LYS A 145 10.98 -22.38 -12.33
C LYS A 145 9.91 -22.59 -13.41
N SER A 146 9.00 -23.55 -13.21
CA SER A 146 7.87 -23.77 -14.13
C SER A 146 6.92 -22.58 -14.22
N ARG A 147 6.86 -21.72 -13.19
CA ARG A 147 6.01 -20.51 -13.19
C ARG A 147 6.66 -19.28 -13.84
N LEU A 148 7.95 -19.34 -14.19
CA LEU A 148 8.61 -18.23 -14.90
C LEU A 148 8.03 -18.01 -16.30
N GLU A 149 7.47 -19.05 -16.92
CA GLU A 149 6.75 -18.94 -18.19
C GLU A 149 5.57 -17.96 -18.10
N GLY A 150 4.89 -17.90 -16.94
CA GLY A 150 3.84 -16.91 -16.71
C GLY A 150 4.36 -15.46 -16.68
N ILE A 151 5.58 -15.25 -16.18
CA ILE A 151 6.22 -13.92 -16.22
C ILE A 151 6.61 -13.56 -17.65
N LEU A 152 7.09 -14.51 -18.45
CA LEU A 152 7.33 -14.30 -19.87
C LEU A 152 6.03 -13.89 -20.60
N ALA A 153 4.94 -14.63 -20.37
CA ALA A 153 3.63 -14.29 -20.93
C ALA A 153 3.13 -12.90 -20.49
N ALA A 154 3.37 -12.49 -19.25
CA ALA A 154 3.05 -11.13 -18.79
C ALA A 154 3.85 -10.05 -19.52
N ILE A 155 5.13 -10.31 -19.81
CA ILE A 155 6.00 -9.39 -20.55
C ILE A 155 5.53 -9.28 -22.01
N GLU A 156 5.23 -10.41 -22.65
CA GLU A 156 4.67 -10.44 -24.00
C GLU A 156 3.33 -9.69 -24.07
N HIS A 157 2.48 -9.88 -23.06
CA HIS A 157 1.22 -9.14 -22.93
C HIS A 157 1.46 -7.63 -22.86
N LEU A 158 2.40 -7.16 -22.03
CA LEU A 158 2.79 -5.74 -21.98
C LEU A 158 3.28 -5.24 -23.34
N HIS A 159 4.15 -6.01 -23.98
CA HIS A 159 4.73 -5.67 -25.28
C HIS A 159 3.67 -5.58 -26.38
N SER A 160 2.58 -6.36 -26.30
CA SER A 160 1.46 -6.28 -27.25
C SER A 160 0.75 -4.91 -27.25
N TYR A 161 0.84 -4.16 -26.15
CA TYR A 161 0.36 -2.77 -26.04
C TYR A 161 1.45 -1.72 -26.32
N GLY A 162 2.61 -2.15 -26.83
CA GLY A 162 3.76 -1.29 -27.05
C GLY A 162 4.43 -0.80 -25.77
N LEU A 163 4.18 -1.42 -24.62
CA LEU A 163 4.73 -1.05 -23.31
C LEU A 163 5.92 -1.92 -22.95
N VAL A 164 6.99 -1.31 -22.42
CA VAL A 164 8.17 -2.01 -21.87
C VAL A 164 8.29 -1.67 -20.39
N HIS A 165 8.48 -2.68 -19.54
CA HIS A 165 8.52 -2.51 -18.08
C HIS A 165 9.77 -1.75 -17.57
N ASN A 166 10.92 -2.00 -18.18
CA ASN A 166 12.23 -1.38 -17.85
C ASN A 166 12.81 -1.63 -16.44
N ASP A 167 12.16 -2.43 -15.59
CA ASP A 167 12.67 -2.71 -14.23
C ASP A 167 12.27 -4.11 -13.74
N ILE A 168 12.43 -5.11 -14.60
CA ILE A 168 12.11 -6.50 -14.23
C ILE A 168 13.25 -7.02 -13.34
N ASN A 169 12.92 -7.31 -12.09
CA ASN A 169 13.83 -7.86 -11.10
C ASN A 169 13.04 -8.63 -10.03
N PRO A 170 13.68 -9.45 -9.17
CA PRO A 170 12.97 -10.27 -8.18
C PRO A 170 12.18 -9.49 -7.10
N VAL A 171 12.42 -8.20 -6.93
CA VAL A 171 11.63 -7.32 -6.04
C VAL A 171 10.30 -6.93 -6.69
N ASN A 172 10.28 -6.82 -8.02
CA ASN A 172 9.11 -6.46 -8.82
C ASN A 172 8.32 -7.67 -9.32
N ILE A 173 8.55 -8.85 -8.73
CA ILE A 173 7.75 -10.07 -8.93
C ILE A 173 7.23 -10.49 -7.56
N MET A 174 5.92 -10.62 -7.40
CA MET A 174 5.28 -11.11 -6.18
C MET A 174 4.79 -12.55 -6.32
N LEU A 175 4.65 -13.23 -5.20
CA LEU A 175 3.93 -14.50 -5.09
C LEU A 175 2.52 -14.25 -4.56
N ASP A 176 1.52 -14.78 -5.27
CA ASP A 176 0.16 -14.92 -4.78
C ASP A 176 0.03 -16.12 -3.81
N GLU A 177 -1.11 -16.24 -3.13
CA GLU A 177 -1.34 -17.27 -2.10
C GLU A 177 -1.24 -18.71 -2.65
N ASP A 178 -1.55 -18.92 -3.92
CA ASP A 178 -1.42 -20.18 -4.66
C ASP A 178 -0.02 -20.42 -5.25
N GLY A 179 0.92 -19.51 -4.96
CA GLY A 179 2.30 -19.50 -5.47
C GLY A 179 2.46 -18.88 -6.86
N THR A 180 1.42 -18.27 -7.44
CA THR A 180 1.49 -17.68 -8.79
C THR A 180 2.41 -16.47 -8.80
N LEU A 181 3.29 -16.38 -9.80
CA LEU A 181 4.19 -15.25 -9.96
C LEU A 181 3.47 -14.10 -10.65
N ILE A 182 3.55 -12.91 -10.05
CA ILE A 182 2.82 -11.72 -10.48
C ILE A 182 3.82 -10.59 -10.71
N LEU A 183 3.86 -10.05 -11.94
CA LEU A 183 4.63 -8.86 -12.27
C LEU A 183 3.95 -7.62 -11.68
N ILE A 184 4.71 -6.84 -10.93
CA ILE A 184 4.25 -5.62 -10.24
C ILE A 184 5.14 -4.42 -10.59
N ASP A 185 4.71 -3.23 -10.18
CA ASP A 185 5.49 -1.98 -10.21
C ASP A 185 5.78 -1.41 -11.60
N PHE A 186 4.83 -0.63 -12.12
CA PHE A 186 4.86 -0.07 -13.47
C PHE A 186 5.40 1.37 -13.55
N ASP A 187 6.09 1.87 -12.51
CA ASP A 187 6.67 3.22 -12.45
C ASP A 187 7.60 3.53 -13.63
N SER A 188 8.35 2.51 -14.04
CA SER A 188 9.36 2.56 -15.09
C SER A 188 8.79 2.18 -16.46
N CYS A 189 7.51 1.82 -16.54
CA CYS A 189 6.88 1.43 -17.81
C CYS A 189 6.86 2.58 -18.80
N ARG A 190 7.28 2.32 -20.03
CA ARG A 190 7.26 3.31 -21.11
C ARG A 190 6.79 2.66 -22.40
N TYR A 191 6.30 3.48 -23.32
CA TYR A 191 6.11 3.03 -24.69
C TYR A 191 7.48 2.75 -25.33
N ILE A 192 7.52 1.73 -26.20
CA ILE A 192 8.68 1.43 -27.03
C ILE A 192 9.12 2.71 -27.77
N GLY A 193 10.43 2.98 -27.77
CA GLY A 193 11.01 4.19 -28.38
C GLY A 193 10.96 5.45 -27.52
N SER A 194 10.30 5.42 -26.35
CA SER A 194 10.33 6.55 -25.42
C SER A 194 11.69 6.68 -24.71
N PRO A 195 12.13 7.90 -24.34
CA PRO A 195 13.35 8.09 -23.56
C PRO A 195 13.28 7.34 -22.23
N CYS A 196 14.30 6.52 -21.97
CA CYS A 196 14.45 5.84 -20.70
C CYS A 196 14.94 6.87 -19.66
N PRO A 197 14.24 7.06 -18.52
CA PRO A 197 14.80 7.85 -17.43
C PRO A 197 16.10 7.21 -16.93
N ILE A 198 17.06 8.03 -16.52
CA ILE A 198 18.34 7.58 -15.95
C ILE A 198 18.04 6.53 -14.86
N PRO A 199 18.75 5.37 -14.85
CA PRO A 199 18.52 4.34 -13.84
C PRO A 199 18.58 4.97 -12.45
N LYS A 200 17.53 4.78 -11.64
CA LYS A 200 17.56 5.16 -10.23
C LYS A 200 18.80 4.48 -9.63
N ARG A 201 19.76 5.24 -9.09
CA ARG A 201 20.90 4.65 -8.36
C ARG A 201 20.31 3.69 -7.33
N LYS A 202 20.63 2.40 -7.47
CA LYS A 202 20.26 1.40 -6.47
C LYS A 202 20.99 1.80 -5.20
N GLU A 203 20.26 2.33 -4.22
CA GLU A 203 20.81 2.41 -2.87
C GLU A 203 21.26 1.00 -2.48
N PRO A 204 22.44 0.84 -1.86
CA PRO A 204 22.87 -0.46 -1.39
C PRO A 204 21.77 -1.02 -0.50
N ALA A 205 21.52 -2.34 -0.61
CA ALA A 205 20.52 -3.09 0.16
C ALA A 205 20.86 -3.18 1.67
N THR A 206 21.44 -2.12 2.21
CA THR A 206 21.82 -1.88 3.61
C THR A 206 21.09 -0.62 4.06
N GLY A 207 19.79 -0.76 4.28
CA GLY A 207 18.95 0.37 4.69
C GLY A 207 17.57 0.21 4.10
N THR A 208 16.69 -0.39 4.89
CA THR A 208 15.24 -0.19 4.90
C THR A 208 14.71 0.68 3.76
N THR A 209 14.63 0.15 2.53
CA THR A 209 13.62 0.66 1.60
C THR A 209 12.31 0.30 2.26
N LEU A 210 11.71 1.27 2.94
CA LEU A 210 10.38 1.22 3.52
C LEU A 210 9.38 0.96 2.38
N ARG A 211 9.32 -0.27 1.88
CA ARG A 211 8.19 -0.85 1.17
C ARG A 211 7.52 -1.87 2.09
N LEU A 212 7.24 -1.45 3.32
CA LEU A 212 6.32 -2.12 4.23
C LEU A 212 5.96 -1.18 5.38
N ILE A 213 4.70 -1.32 5.81
CA ILE A 213 4.07 -0.79 7.02
C ILE A 213 3.36 0.56 6.87
N PHE A 214 2.04 0.43 6.61
CA PHE A 214 0.97 1.19 7.26
C PHE A 214 1.36 2.56 7.82
N ARG A 215 1.26 3.58 6.99
CA ARG A 215 1.09 4.94 7.51
C ARG A 215 -0.39 5.16 7.84
N ARG A 216 -0.79 4.89 9.08
CA ARG A 216 -1.95 5.56 9.68
C ARG A 216 -1.65 7.07 9.64
N ARG A 217 -2.46 7.83 8.89
CA ARG A 217 -2.33 9.29 8.78
C ARG A 217 -2.35 9.93 10.17
N LYS A 218 -1.51 10.96 10.33
CA LYS A 218 -1.45 11.83 11.51
C LYS A 218 -2.80 12.51 11.75
N THR A 219 -3.04 12.75 13.03
CA THR A 219 -4.23 13.26 13.69
C THR A 219 -4.60 14.70 13.32
N THR A 220 -5.86 14.90 12.99
CA THR A 220 -6.57 16.17 13.22
C THR A 220 -7.43 16.00 14.47
N LEU A 221 -7.50 17.01 15.33
CA LEU A 221 -8.49 17.09 16.41
C LEU A 221 -9.87 17.19 15.76
N THR A 222 -10.61 16.08 15.76
CA THR A 222 -12.01 16.07 15.34
C THR A 222 -12.87 15.84 16.56
N LEU A 223 -13.67 16.84 16.93
CA LEU A 223 -14.68 16.74 17.97
C LEU A 223 -15.97 16.26 17.32
N SER A 224 -16.47 15.10 17.75
CA SER A 224 -17.79 14.60 17.37
C SER A 224 -18.70 14.51 18.60
N LYS A 225 -19.95 14.94 18.44
CA LYS A 225 -20.96 15.00 19.50
C LYS A 225 -22.10 14.04 19.16
N ILE A 226 -22.52 13.23 20.12
CA ILE A 226 -23.75 12.42 20.03
C ILE A 226 -24.67 12.81 21.19
N TYR A 227 -25.89 13.22 20.87
CA TYR A 227 -26.91 13.57 21.86
C TYR A 227 -27.65 12.32 22.32
N LYS A 228 -27.74 12.11 23.64
CA LYS A 228 -28.51 11.02 24.23
C LYS A 228 -29.71 11.60 25.00
N SER A 229 -30.90 11.08 24.69
CA SER A 229 -32.12 11.26 25.49
C SER A 229 -32.23 10.10 26.48
N GLY A 230 -32.63 10.40 27.72
CA GLY A 230 -33.05 9.42 28.70
C GLY A 230 -34.54 9.12 28.59
#